data_AF-A0A9D9R5W8-F1
#
_entry.id   AF-A0A9D9R5W8-F1
#
_cell.length_a   1.000
_cell.length_b   1.000
_cell.length_c   1.000
_cell.angle_alpha   90.00
_cell.angle_beta   90.00
_cell.angle_gamma   90.00
#
_symmetry.space_group_name_H-M   'P 1'
#
loop_
_entity.id
_entity.type
_entity.pdbx_description
1 polymer ?
#
loop_
_entity_poly.entity_id
_entity_poly.type
_entity_poly.pdbx_seq_one_letter_code
_entity_poly.pdbx_strand_id
1 'polypeptide(L)'
;MRHNKLVIAAVAACIVLSAATIDAQSWKRGLGKLKQGVEQVTRQSKPNTTRQSGDVQVPEWHEERAQKRTSGLPSSVDTVVNHLRYRLRPDKRYAEFMGVDDYLFQETEVVEILGFVNFKGVRCSVTEINSEALKGETAHTLVIPSSVKEIGPYAFAYMNNLKSVKVPSSVRTIKRGAFAGCTNLSSITIEPGVTLIEGTAFAGTAITSITLPNTVKDLQTYAFSECKKLTTVKFPVGIKKISENLFEGCESITSVVVPSTVTEIGSSAYSGCKRLSSVTLPEGLLKIGDGAFMRTPITKLVIPSTVVEMGTWAFFCPKLTSVTLPARFNDPMVLVDIFDNSASKLFGTSQATLLQGFTFK
;
A
#
# COMPACT_ATOMS: atom_id res chain seq x y z
N MET A 1 -19.51 20.48 -12.78
CA MET A 1 -18.51 21.17 -13.62
C MET A 1 -18.08 22.43 -12.87
N ARG A 2 -16.97 22.38 -12.12
CA ARG A 2 -15.73 23.12 -12.47
C ARG A 2 -16.06 24.47 -13.10
N HIS A 3 -16.07 25.54 -12.29
CA HIS A 3 -15.77 26.96 -12.61
C HIS A 3 -16.25 27.88 -11.48
N ASN A 4 -15.79 27.69 -10.23
CA ASN A 4 -15.95 28.72 -9.19
C ASN A 4 -15.01 28.59 -7.96
N LYS A 5 -13.90 27.86 -8.09
CA LYS A 5 -12.81 27.86 -7.08
C LYS A 5 -11.58 28.67 -7.49
N LEU A 6 -11.64 29.39 -8.63
CA LEU A 6 -10.53 30.17 -9.17
C LEU A 6 -10.69 31.70 -9.04
N VAL A 7 -11.82 32.19 -8.51
CA VAL A 7 -12.04 33.65 -8.32
C VAL A 7 -11.77 34.10 -6.87
N ILE A 8 -11.76 33.18 -5.90
CA ILE A 8 -11.51 33.52 -4.48
C ILE A 8 -10.00 33.58 -4.16
N ALA A 9 -9.14 32.99 -4.98
CA ALA A 9 -7.68 33.05 -4.79
C ALA A 9 -6.99 34.25 -5.48
N ALA A 10 -7.70 35.01 -6.33
CA ALA A 10 -7.11 36.12 -7.11
C ALA A 10 -7.36 37.52 -6.53
N VAL A 11 -8.18 37.66 -5.48
CA VAL A 11 -8.46 38.97 -4.85
C VAL A 11 -7.58 39.21 -3.61
N ALA A 12 -6.83 38.20 -3.14
CA ALA A 12 -5.94 38.31 -1.99
C ALA A 12 -4.50 38.76 -2.34
N ALA A 13 -4.18 39.02 -3.61
CA ALA A 13 -2.79 39.25 -4.06
C ALA A 13 -2.49 40.65 -4.65
N CYS A 14 -3.44 41.58 -4.78
CA CYS A 14 -3.19 42.84 -5.52
C CYS A 14 -3.57 44.15 -4.84
N ILE A 15 -3.78 44.23 -3.52
CA ILE A 15 -3.91 45.55 -2.86
C ILE A 15 -2.98 45.69 -1.65
N VAL A 16 -1.78 46.18 -1.97
CA VAL A 16 -1.09 47.33 -1.35
C VAL A 16 -0.40 47.13 0.00
N LEU A 17 0.93 47.00 -0.11
CA LEU A 17 1.92 47.78 0.64
C LEU A 17 1.56 49.28 0.68
N SER A 18 1.08 49.78 1.82
CA SER A 18 1.43 51.12 2.33
C SER A 18 0.73 51.33 3.68
N ALA A 19 1.53 51.38 4.74
CA ALA A 19 1.09 51.82 6.05
C ALA A 19 0.66 53.30 6.00
N ALA A 20 -0.45 53.65 6.66
CA ALA A 20 -0.55 54.72 7.65
C ALA A 20 -2.02 55.08 7.93
N THR A 21 -2.33 55.19 9.23
CA THR A 21 -3.44 55.95 9.84
C THR A 21 -4.87 55.56 9.46
N ILE A 22 -5.42 54.54 10.16
CA ILE A 22 -6.87 54.50 10.45
C ILE A 22 -7.04 54.18 11.94
N ASP A 23 -7.68 55.11 12.64
CA ASP A 23 -8.04 55.08 14.06
C ASP A 23 -8.96 53.89 14.40
N ALA A 24 -8.61 53.17 15.48
CA ALA A 24 -9.29 51.98 15.98
C ALA A 24 -10.75 52.23 16.43
N GLN A 25 -11.20 53.49 16.58
CA GLN A 25 -12.62 53.81 16.84
C GLN A 25 -13.49 53.91 15.58
N SER A 26 -12.90 54.02 14.40
CA SER A 26 -13.62 54.07 13.11
C SER A 26 -13.99 52.66 12.61
N TRP A 27 -13.16 51.66 12.91
CA TRP A 27 -13.40 50.24 12.58
C TRP A 27 -14.55 49.61 13.38
N LYS A 28 -14.69 49.95 14.67
CA LYS A 28 -15.80 49.44 15.52
C LYS A 28 -17.18 49.97 15.10
N ARG A 29 -17.25 51.20 14.56
CA ARG A 29 -18.50 51.78 14.02
C ARG A 29 -18.91 51.21 12.67
N GLY A 30 -17.95 50.75 11.84
CA GLY A 30 -18.21 50.05 10.58
C GLY A 30 -18.74 48.62 10.76
N LEU A 31 -18.18 47.85 11.71
CA LEU A 31 -18.62 46.49 12.05
C LEU A 31 -20.05 46.46 12.66
N GLY A 32 -20.45 47.52 13.37
CA GLY A 32 -21.81 47.64 13.93
C GLY A 32 -22.91 47.85 12.87
N LYS A 33 -22.64 48.62 11.81
CA LYS A 33 -23.61 48.87 10.73
C LYS A 33 -23.74 47.68 9.76
N LEU A 34 -22.68 46.89 9.57
CA LEU A 34 -22.73 45.63 8.82
C LEU A 34 -23.52 44.53 9.55
N LYS A 35 -23.48 44.49 10.89
CA LYS A 35 -24.30 43.56 11.69
C LYS A 35 -25.80 43.86 11.59
N GLN A 36 -26.21 45.12 11.61
CA GLN A 36 -27.63 45.52 11.51
C GLN A 36 -28.20 45.39 10.08
N GLY A 37 -27.38 45.57 9.04
CA GLY A 37 -27.81 45.34 7.65
C GLY A 37 -28.07 43.86 7.32
N VAL A 38 -27.30 42.94 7.93
CA VAL A 38 -27.46 41.49 7.73
C VAL A 38 -28.66 40.92 8.52
N GLU A 39 -29.03 41.52 9.65
CA GLU A 39 -30.22 41.14 10.44
C GLU A 39 -31.56 41.59 9.85
N GLN A 40 -31.60 42.64 9.02
CA GLN A 40 -32.84 43.07 8.36
C GLN A 40 -33.17 42.27 7.09
N VAL A 41 -32.17 41.81 6.34
CA VAL A 41 -32.38 40.98 5.14
C VAL A 41 -32.81 39.55 5.52
N THR A 42 -32.50 39.08 6.73
CA THR A 42 -32.85 37.73 7.22
C THR A 42 -34.26 37.60 7.82
N ARG A 43 -35.02 38.69 7.98
CA ARG A 43 -36.40 38.65 8.55
C ARG A 43 -37.55 38.66 7.52
N GLN A 44 -37.29 38.83 6.22
CA GLN A 44 -38.35 38.90 5.21
C GLN A 44 -38.09 38.01 3.98
N SER A 45 -37.89 36.70 4.19
CA SER A 45 -38.19 35.70 3.14
C SER A 45 -38.25 34.28 3.73
N LYS A 46 -39.42 33.89 4.25
CA LYS A 46 -39.93 32.51 4.16
C LYS A 46 -41.07 32.57 3.12
N PRO A 47 -41.16 31.64 2.16
CA PRO A 47 -41.47 30.25 2.52
C PRO A 47 -40.75 29.13 1.73
N ASN A 48 -40.82 27.98 2.41
CA ASN A 48 -40.79 26.60 1.94
C ASN A 48 -39.46 25.84 1.73
N THR A 49 -39.39 24.76 2.52
CA THR A 49 -38.61 23.54 2.41
C THR A 49 -37.14 23.59 2.85
N THR A 50 -36.98 23.17 4.11
CA THR A 50 -35.80 22.69 4.82
C THR A 50 -34.86 21.79 4.02
N ARG A 51 -33.55 22.08 4.08
CA ARG A 51 -32.48 21.12 4.42
C ARG A 51 -31.16 21.88 4.67
N GLN A 52 -30.86 22.15 5.94
CA GLN A 52 -29.50 22.42 6.41
C GLN A 52 -28.96 21.16 7.10
N SER A 53 -27.68 20.91 6.83
CA SER A 53 -26.80 20.01 7.57
C SER A 53 -26.75 20.41 9.05
N GLY A 54 -27.35 19.60 9.90
CA GLY A 54 -27.04 19.50 11.32
C GLY A 54 -26.61 18.07 11.60
N ASP A 55 -25.80 17.87 12.64
CA ASP A 55 -25.56 16.54 13.21
C ASP A 55 -26.90 15.83 13.37
N VAL A 56 -27.12 14.77 12.58
CA VAL A 56 -28.33 13.98 12.66
C VAL A 56 -28.23 13.17 13.95
N GLN A 57 -28.76 13.71 15.03
CA GLN A 57 -29.24 12.88 16.14
C GLN A 57 -30.27 11.92 15.54
N VAL A 58 -29.88 10.64 15.45
CA VAL A 58 -30.79 9.58 15.05
C VAL A 58 -31.91 9.57 16.10
N PRO A 59 -33.19 9.73 15.71
CA PRO A 59 -34.26 9.73 16.69
C PRO A 59 -34.25 8.42 17.50
N GLU A 60 -34.40 8.49 18.82
CA GLU A 60 -34.38 7.34 19.74
C GLU A 60 -35.27 6.16 19.27
N TRP A 61 -36.40 6.46 18.61
CA TRP A 61 -37.31 5.45 18.05
C TRP A 61 -36.74 4.69 16.84
N HIS A 62 -35.78 5.26 16.10
CA HIS A 62 -35.06 4.57 15.03
C HIS A 62 -34.03 3.60 15.59
N GLU A 63 -33.34 3.98 16.68
CA GLU A 63 -32.43 3.09 17.42
C GLU A 63 -33.21 1.98 18.13
N GLU A 64 -34.32 2.29 18.80
CA GLU A 64 -35.24 1.30 19.37
C GLU A 64 -35.81 0.33 18.31
N ARG A 65 -36.18 0.81 17.10
CA ARG A 65 -36.63 -0.07 16.01
C ARG A 65 -35.52 -0.95 15.45
N ALA A 66 -34.30 -0.43 15.38
CA ALA A 66 -33.14 -1.20 14.96
C ALA A 66 -32.82 -2.29 16.00
N GLN A 67 -32.84 -1.93 17.29
CA GLN A 67 -32.65 -2.84 18.43
C GLN A 67 -33.76 -3.89 18.54
N LYS A 68 -35.04 -3.52 18.39
CA LYS A 68 -36.18 -4.46 18.34
C LYS A 68 -36.15 -5.40 17.13
N ARG A 69 -35.47 -5.01 16.03
CA ARG A 69 -35.28 -5.86 14.84
C ARG A 69 -34.15 -6.88 15.01
N THR A 70 -33.25 -6.67 15.96
CA THR A 70 -32.12 -7.58 16.24
C THR A 70 -32.28 -8.35 17.54
N SER A 71 -33.19 -7.94 18.43
CA SER A 71 -33.54 -8.68 19.65
C SER A 71 -34.05 -10.08 19.31
N GLY A 72 -33.37 -11.12 19.83
CA GLY A 72 -33.71 -12.52 19.58
C GLY A 72 -33.01 -13.17 18.37
N LEU A 73 -32.18 -12.43 17.63
CA LEU A 73 -31.30 -13.02 16.63
C LEU A 73 -30.10 -13.72 17.29
N PRO A 74 -29.66 -14.87 16.76
CA PRO A 74 -28.44 -15.51 17.23
C PRO A 74 -27.22 -14.61 16.98
N SER A 75 -26.23 -14.68 17.88
CA SER A 75 -24.97 -13.94 17.73
C SER A 75 -24.02 -14.56 16.71
N SER A 76 -24.25 -15.79 16.27
CA SER A 76 -23.49 -16.49 15.22
C SER A 76 -24.33 -17.59 14.60
N VAL A 77 -24.30 -17.73 13.27
CA VAL A 77 -24.87 -18.87 12.55
C VAL A 77 -24.01 -19.18 11.35
N ASP A 78 -23.53 -20.43 11.24
CA ASP A 78 -22.84 -20.88 10.04
C ASP A 78 -23.87 -21.38 9.02
N THR A 79 -23.66 -21.07 7.74
CA THR A 79 -24.56 -21.47 6.64
C THR A 79 -23.77 -21.74 5.37
N VAL A 80 -24.38 -22.47 4.44
CA VAL A 80 -23.83 -22.75 3.12
C VAL A 80 -24.77 -22.21 2.06
N VAL A 81 -24.25 -21.39 1.14
CA VAL A 81 -24.99 -20.87 -0.01
C VAL A 81 -24.15 -21.09 -1.25
N ASN A 82 -24.68 -21.76 -2.27
CA ASN A 82 -23.96 -22.08 -3.50
C ASN A 82 -22.61 -22.78 -3.24
N HIS A 83 -22.57 -23.74 -2.33
CA HIS A 83 -21.34 -24.45 -1.88
C HIS A 83 -20.29 -23.55 -1.20
N LEU A 84 -20.65 -22.32 -0.84
CA LEU A 84 -19.79 -21.38 -0.12
C LEU A 84 -20.24 -21.32 1.34
N ARG A 85 -19.30 -21.56 2.26
CA ARG A 85 -19.51 -21.48 3.71
C ARG A 85 -19.40 -20.03 4.18
N TYR A 86 -20.36 -19.61 4.99
CA TYR A 86 -20.39 -18.30 5.62
C TYR A 86 -20.70 -18.41 7.10
N ARG A 87 -20.06 -17.56 7.91
CA ARG A 87 -20.43 -17.31 9.29
C ARG A 87 -21.18 -16.00 9.37
N LEU A 88 -22.46 -16.07 9.69
CA LEU A 88 -23.34 -14.91 9.80
C LEU A 88 -23.36 -14.39 11.24
N ARG A 89 -23.44 -13.07 11.39
CA ARG A 89 -23.68 -12.36 12.64
C ARG A 89 -24.94 -11.50 12.48
N PRO A 90 -26.15 -12.10 12.50
CA PRO A 90 -27.39 -11.39 12.14
C PRO A 90 -27.74 -10.23 13.09
N ASP A 91 -27.39 -10.35 14.37
CA ASP A 91 -27.48 -9.29 15.38
C ASP A 91 -26.69 -8.03 14.99
N LYS A 92 -25.56 -8.22 14.28
CA LYS A 92 -24.64 -7.17 13.82
C LYS A 92 -24.71 -6.90 12.32
N ARG A 93 -25.55 -7.63 11.57
CA ARG A 93 -25.77 -7.50 10.12
C ARG A 93 -24.51 -7.64 9.25
N TYR A 94 -23.54 -8.45 9.67
CA TYR A 94 -22.37 -8.78 8.85
C TYR A 94 -22.14 -10.29 8.79
N ALA A 95 -21.27 -10.70 7.88
CA ALA A 95 -20.91 -12.07 7.63
C ALA A 95 -19.42 -12.19 7.26
N GLU A 96 -18.85 -13.33 7.59
CA GLU A 96 -17.49 -13.75 7.23
C GLU A 96 -17.61 -14.86 6.19
N PHE A 97 -16.85 -14.78 5.11
CA PHE A 97 -16.68 -15.88 4.16
C PHE A 97 -15.65 -16.86 4.72
N MET A 98 -16.05 -18.12 4.88
CA MET A 98 -15.28 -19.15 5.58
C MET A 98 -14.60 -20.14 4.63
N GLY A 99 -15.01 -20.17 3.36
CA GLY A 99 -14.45 -21.08 2.35
C GLY A 99 -15.51 -21.83 1.56
N VAL A 100 -15.12 -22.93 0.95
CA VAL A 100 -16.02 -23.82 0.19
C VAL A 100 -16.48 -24.98 1.06
N ASP A 101 -17.61 -25.60 0.70
CA ASP A 101 -18.12 -26.80 1.36
C ASP A 101 -17.55 -28.07 0.67
N ASP A 102 -16.61 -28.72 1.36
CA ASP A 102 -15.69 -29.74 0.82
C ASP A 102 -16.40 -30.99 0.25
N TYR A 103 -17.66 -31.23 0.61
CA TYR A 103 -18.42 -32.42 0.16
C TYR A 103 -18.96 -32.33 -1.27
N LEU A 104 -19.03 -31.13 -1.86
CA LEU A 104 -19.67 -30.89 -3.15
C LEU A 104 -18.86 -29.99 -4.10
N PHE A 105 -17.72 -29.48 -3.65
CA PHE A 105 -16.86 -28.63 -4.46
C PHE A 105 -16.03 -29.48 -5.44
N GLN A 106 -16.69 -30.00 -6.47
CA GLN A 106 -15.99 -30.46 -7.69
C GLN A 106 -15.21 -29.30 -8.27
N GLU A 107 -14.07 -29.56 -8.94
CA GLU A 107 -13.14 -28.59 -9.54
C GLU A 107 -13.84 -27.39 -10.21
N THR A 108 -14.26 -26.38 -9.44
CA THR A 108 -15.01 -25.27 -10.01
C THR A 108 -14.01 -24.35 -10.67
N GLU A 109 -14.29 -23.91 -11.89
CA GLU A 109 -13.46 -22.90 -12.52
C GLU A 109 -13.61 -21.52 -11.86
N VAL A 110 -14.72 -21.25 -11.17
CA VAL A 110 -15.07 -19.91 -10.68
C VAL A 110 -15.60 -19.96 -9.25
N VAL A 111 -15.01 -19.16 -8.36
CA VAL A 111 -15.54 -18.83 -7.04
C VAL A 111 -16.03 -17.39 -7.03
N GLU A 112 -17.34 -17.19 -6.90
CA GLU A 112 -17.96 -15.88 -6.74
C GLU A 112 -18.45 -15.68 -5.30
N ILE A 113 -17.66 -14.96 -4.49
CA ILE A 113 -18.02 -14.68 -3.10
C ILE A 113 -19.21 -13.72 -3.08
N LEU A 114 -20.25 -14.08 -2.34
CA LEU A 114 -21.46 -13.27 -2.23
C LEU A 114 -21.17 -12.00 -1.44
N GLY A 115 -21.67 -10.85 -1.91
CA GLY A 115 -21.55 -9.59 -1.17
C GLY A 115 -22.43 -9.51 0.08
N PHE A 116 -23.42 -10.41 0.20
CA PHE A 116 -24.31 -10.52 1.36
C PHE A 116 -24.97 -11.89 1.40
N VAL A 117 -25.41 -12.30 2.58
CA VAL A 117 -26.23 -13.50 2.81
C VAL A 117 -27.43 -13.11 3.68
N ASN A 118 -28.61 -13.66 3.38
CA ASN A 118 -29.83 -13.38 4.13
C ASN A 118 -30.07 -14.46 5.21
N PHE A 119 -30.37 -14.06 6.43
CA PHE A 119 -30.81 -14.94 7.52
C PHE A 119 -32.16 -14.47 8.07
N LYS A 120 -33.23 -15.25 7.87
CA LYS A 120 -34.59 -14.94 8.34
C LYS A 120 -35.03 -13.49 8.02
N GLY A 121 -34.76 -13.03 6.80
CA GLY A 121 -35.08 -11.66 6.34
C GLY A 121 -34.07 -10.58 6.74
N VAL A 122 -33.02 -10.93 7.48
CA VAL A 122 -31.93 -10.02 7.84
C VAL A 122 -30.78 -10.16 6.84
N ARG A 123 -30.49 -9.07 6.13
CA ARG A 123 -29.34 -8.98 5.22
C ARG A 123 -28.06 -8.82 6.03
N CYS A 124 -27.15 -9.78 5.92
CA CYS A 124 -25.81 -9.75 6.51
C CYS A 124 -24.79 -9.46 5.40
N SER A 125 -24.12 -8.31 5.46
CA SER A 125 -23.09 -7.95 4.47
C SER A 125 -21.84 -8.80 4.67
N VAL A 126 -21.30 -9.41 3.61
CA VAL A 126 -20.03 -10.14 3.71
C VAL A 126 -18.90 -9.12 3.72
N THR A 127 -18.29 -8.91 4.90
CA THR A 127 -17.28 -7.87 5.10
C THR A 127 -15.88 -8.41 5.28
N GLU A 128 -15.74 -9.70 5.55
CA GLU A 128 -14.46 -10.32 5.90
C GLU A 128 -14.33 -11.65 5.18
N ILE A 129 -13.10 -11.97 4.76
CA ILE A 129 -12.71 -13.29 4.28
C ILE A 129 -11.82 -13.89 5.34
N ASN A 130 -12.18 -15.05 5.87
CA ASN A 130 -11.47 -15.67 6.98
C ASN A 130 -10.06 -16.14 6.57
N SER A 131 -9.24 -16.42 7.57
CA SER A 131 -7.95 -17.07 7.39
C SER A 131 -8.13 -18.39 6.65
N GLU A 132 -7.25 -18.64 5.69
CA GLU A 132 -7.21 -19.90 4.91
C GLU A 132 -8.49 -20.28 4.16
N ALA A 133 -9.45 -19.37 3.97
CA ALA A 133 -10.79 -19.67 3.44
C ALA A 133 -10.78 -20.48 2.13
N LEU A 134 -9.87 -20.20 1.21
CA LEU A 134 -9.69 -20.93 -0.06
C LEU A 134 -8.23 -21.37 -0.26
N LYS A 135 -7.53 -21.66 0.83
CA LYS A 135 -6.12 -22.07 0.74
C LYS A 135 -6.00 -23.41 0.01
N GLY A 136 -5.21 -23.44 -1.05
CA GLY A 136 -4.99 -24.63 -1.87
C GLY A 136 -6.13 -24.97 -2.84
N GLU A 137 -7.18 -24.14 -2.90
CA GLU A 137 -8.32 -24.38 -3.78
C GLU A 137 -7.97 -24.25 -5.26
N THR A 138 -8.70 -24.99 -6.10
CA THR A 138 -8.38 -25.19 -7.52
C THR A 138 -9.08 -24.22 -8.47
N ALA A 139 -9.76 -23.20 -7.94
CA ALA A 139 -10.49 -22.24 -8.76
C ALA A 139 -9.59 -21.39 -9.68
N HIS A 140 -10.01 -21.23 -10.93
CA HIS A 140 -9.30 -20.44 -11.94
C HIS A 140 -9.62 -18.94 -11.82
N THR A 141 -10.84 -18.62 -11.42
CA THR A 141 -11.37 -17.25 -11.29
C THR A 141 -11.90 -17.05 -9.88
N LEU A 142 -11.54 -15.91 -9.28
CA LEU A 142 -12.00 -15.50 -7.95
C LEU A 142 -12.60 -14.10 -8.05
N VAL A 143 -13.87 -13.95 -7.64
CA VAL A 143 -14.55 -12.67 -7.56
C VAL A 143 -14.72 -12.27 -6.09
N ILE A 144 -14.04 -11.19 -5.70
CA ILE A 144 -14.14 -10.58 -4.37
C ILE A 144 -15.13 -9.42 -4.45
N PRO A 145 -16.26 -9.45 -3.71
CA PRO A 145 -17.28 -8.40 -3.80
C PRO A 145 -16.84 -7.12 -3.09
N SER A 146 -17.38 -5.98 -3.53
CA SER A 146 -17.07 -4.64 -2.98
C SER A 146 -17.59 -4.40 -1.55
N SER A 147 -18.24 -5.38 -0.94
CA SER A 147 -18.60 -5.36 0.48
C SER A 147 -17.44 -5.75 1.39
N VAL A 148 -16.45 -6.48 0.88
CA VAL A 148 -15.31 -7.00 1.65
C VAL A 148 -14.36 -5.87 2.03
N LYS A 149 -14.05 -5.76 3.31
CA LYS A 149 -13.15 -4.77 3.91
C LYS A 149 -11.79 -5.35 4.24
N GLU A 150 -11.72 -6.65 4.47
CA GLU A 150 -10.51 -7.33 4.91
C GLU A 150 -10.39 -8.72 4.27
N ILE A 151 -9.18 -9.04 3.80
CA ILE A 151 -8.79 -10.38 3.35
C ILE A 151 -7.91 -10.99 4.43
N GLY A 152 -8.33 -12.13 4.99
CA GLY A 152 -7.67 -12.83 6.08
C GLY A 152 -6.28 -13.40 5.74
N PRO A 153 -5.48 -13.74 6.76
CA PRO A 153 -4.18 -14.38 6.56
C PRO A 153 -4.31 -15.66 5.74
N TYR A 154 -3.45 -15.82 4.74
CA TYR A 154 -3.42 -17.01 3.87
C TYR A 154 -4.76 -17.36 3.19
N ALA A 155 -5.72 -16.43 3.12
CA ALA A 155 -7.07 -16.68 2.63
C ALA A 155 -7.14 -17.35 1.26
N PHE A 156 -6.19 -17.06 0.37
CA PHE A 156 -6.11 -17.58 -0.99
C PHE A 156 -4.74 -18.19 -1.29
N ALA A 157 -3.96 -18.54 -0.27
CA ALA A 157 -2.61 -19.07 -0.46
C ALA A 157 -2.63 -20.38 -1.24
N TYR A 158 -1.63 -20.62 -2.09
CA TYR A 158 -1.47 -21.85 -2.87
C TYR A 158 -2.62 -22.17 -3.84
N MET A 159 -3.47 -21.20 -4.20
CA MET A 159 -4.45 -21.36 -5.29
C MET A 159 -3.72 -21.38 -6.65
N ASN A 160 -3.16 -22.53 -7.00
CA ASN A 160 -2.24 -22.67 -8.13
C ASN A 160 -2.91 -22.56 -9.50
N ASN A 161 -4.25 -22.62 -9.59
CA ASN A 161 -4.98 -22.40 -10.85
C ASN A 161 -5.42 -20.95 -11.05
N LEU A 162 -5.35 -20.12 -10.00
CA LEU A 162 -5.79 -18.73 -10.05
C LEU A 162 -4.86 -17.91 -10.96
N LYS A 163 -5.40 -17.36 -12.05
CA LYS A 163 -4.61 -16.61 -13.04
C LYS A 163 -4.61 -15.11 -12.80
N SER A 164 -5.72 -14.58 -12.30
CA SER A 164 -5.89 -13.16 -12.04
C SER A 164 -6.82 -12.88 -10.88
N VAL A 165 -6.57 -11.80 -10.13
CA VAL A 165 -7.47 -11.34 -9.07
C VAL A 165 -7.62 -9.82 -9.10
N LYS A 166 -8.84 -9.36 -8.77
CA LYS A 166 -9.15 -7.96 -8.55
C LYS A 166 -9.50 -7.75 -7.08
N VAL A 167 -8.70 -6.93 -6.39
CA VAL A 167 -8.94 -6.51 -5.00
C VAL A 167 -9.76 -5.22 -5.02
N PRO A 168 -11.00 -5.20 -4.49
CA PRO A 168 -11.89 -4.05 -4.57
C PRO A 168 -11.48 -2.91 -3.63
N SER A 169 -11.88 -1.69 -3.97
CA SER A 169 -11.58 -0.43 -3.25
C SER A 169 -12.09 -0.36 -1.81
N SER A 170 -12.97 -1.29 -1.42
CA SER A 170 -13.46 -1.46 -0.06
C SER A 170 -12.42 -2.12 0.87
N VAL A 171 -11.49 -2.91 0.31
CA VAL A 171 -10.45 -3.60 1.08
C VAL A 171 -9.45 -2.58 1.61
N ARG A 172 -9.15 -2.65 2.91
CA ARG A 172 -8.16 -1.77 3.58
C ARG A 172 -6.82 -2.45 3.78
N THR A 173 -6.84 -3.74 4.10
CA THR A 173 -5.65 -4.53 4.39
C THR A 173 -5.69 -5.84 3.62
N ILE A 174 -4.57 -6.16 2.98
CA ILE A 174 -4.29 -7.50 2.45
C ILE A 174 -3.36 -8.17 3.47
N LYS A 175 -3.90 -9.13 4.23
CA LYS A 175 -3.18 -9.71 5.37
C LYS A 175 -2.08 -10.68 4.94
N ARG A 176 -1.26 -11.05 5.92
CA ARG A 176 -0.08 -11.89 5.76
C ARG A 176 -0.38 -13.12 4.91
N GLY A 177 0.39 -13.28 3.84
CA GLY A 177 0.32 -14.46 2.98
C GLY A 177 -0.98 -14.64 2.20
N ALA A 178 -1.87 -13.65 2.12
CA ALA A 178 -3.20 -13.79 1.50
C ALA A 178 -3.20 -14.47 0.13
N PHE A 179 -2.20 -14.21 -0.73
CA PHE A 179 -2.03 -14.82 -2.05
C PHE A 179 -0.66 -15.53 -2.19
N ALA A 180 -0.04 -15.92 -1.07
CA ALA A 180 1.27 -16.55 -1.09
C ALA A 180 1.25 -17.87 -1.86
N GLY A 181 2.25 -18.09 -2.71
CA GLY A 181 2.42 -19.35 -3.44
C GLY A 181 1.39 -19.59 -4.56
N CYS A 182 0.60 -18.59 -4.97
CA CYS A 182 -0.26 -18.72 -6.16
C CYS A 182 0.60 -18.69 -7.43
N THR A 183 1.15 -19.84 -7.80
CA THR A 183 2.22 -19.95 -8.81
C THR A 183 1.80 -19.64 -10.25
N ASN A 184 0.49 -19.57 -10.56
CA ASN A 184 -0.02 -19.10 -11.85
C ASN A 184 -0.68 -17.72 -11.80
N LEU A 185 -0.72 -17.07 -10.63
CA LEU A 185 -1.30 -15.74 -10.48
C LEU A 185 -0.38 -14.71 -11.15
N SER A 186 -0.76 -14.29 -12.36
CA SER A 186 0.08 -13.50 -13.26
C SER A 186 -0.37 -12.04 -13.38
N SER A 187 -1.60 -11.75 -13.00
CA SER A 187 -2.20 -10.41 -13.06
C SER A 187 -2.96 -10.08 -11.78
N ILE A 188 -2.64 -8.94 -11.16
CA ILE A 188 -3.30 -8.46 -9.95
C ILE A 188 -3.69 -7.01 -10.16
N THR A 189 -4.97 -6.70 -9.93
CA THR A 189 -5.48 -5.33 -9.90
C THR A 189 -5.85 -4.97 -8.47
N ILE A 190 -5.18 -3.98 -7.89
CA ILE A 190 -5.49 -3.44 -6.56
C ILE A 190 -6.16 -2.07 -6.75
N GLU A 191 -7.46 -1.98 -6.46
CA GLU A 191 -8.17 -0.70 -6.56
C GLU A 191 -7.75 0.28 -5.44
N PRO A 192 -7.90 1.61 -5.64
CA PRO A 192 -7.62 2.60 -4.61
C PRO A 192 -8.49 2.37 -3.37
N GLY A 193 -7.85 2.07 -2.24
CA GLY A 193 -8.54 1.71 -1.01
C GLY A 193 -7.67 0.92 -0.05
N VAL A 194 -6.78 0.09 -0.60
CA VAL A 194 -5.79 -0.66 0.18
C VAL A 194 -4.76 0.31 0.75
N THR A 195 -4.54 0.24 2.06
CA THR A 195 -3.58 1.08 2.79
C THR A 195 -2.36 0.32 3.30
N LEU A 196 -2.51 -0.98 3.53
CA LEU A 196 -1.48 -1.87 4.06
C LEU A 196 -1.45 -3.19 3.28
N ILE A 197 -0.26 -3.58 2.84
CA ILE A 197 0.04 -4.92 2.33
C ILE A 197 0.99 -5.57 3.31
N GLU A 198 0.49 -6.58 4.03
CA GLU A 198 1.25 -7.27 5.06
C GLU A 198 2.28 -8.24 4.48
N GLY A 199 3.13 -8.77 5.36
CA GLY A 199 4.25 -9.60 4.96
C GLY A 199 3.83 -10.84 4.16
N THR A 200 4.67 -11.25 3.23
CA THR A 200 4.44 -12.40 2.33
C THR A 200 3.13 -12.36 1.51
N ALA A 201 2.36 -11.26 1.48
CA ALA A 201 1.01 -11.22 0.90
C ALA A 201 0.93 -11.75 -0.54
N PHE A 202 1.96 -11.50 -1.37
CA PHE A 202 2.06 -11.96 -2.75
C PHE A 202 3.34 -12.76 -3.00
N ALA A 203 3.98 -13.29 -1.95
CA ALA A 203 5.23 -14.04 -2.09
C ALA A 203 5.06 -15.27 -2.98
N GLY A 204 5.99 -15.52 -3.89
CA GLY A 204 5.98 -16.70 -4.76
C GLY A 204 4.88 -16.70 -5.83
N THR A 205 4.29 -15.54 -6.14
CA THR A 205 3.30 -15.41 -7.23
C THR A 205 4.00 -15.27 -8.60
N ALA A 206 3.26 -15.51 -9.68
CA ALA A 206 3.75 -15.35 -11.05
C ALA A 206 3.50 -13.95 -11.65
N ILE A 207 3.25 -12.94 -10.81
CA ILE A 207 2.97 -11.59 -11.27
C ILE A 207 4.10 -11.06 -12.15
N THR A 208 3.73 -10.46 -13.27
CA THR A 208 4.71 -9.93 -14.23
C THR A 208 4.97 -8.44 -14.03
N SER A 209 3.96 -7.71 -13.56
CA SER A 209 4.02 -6.31 -13.18
C SER A 209 3.03 -6.01 -12.07
N ILE A 210 3.30 -4.98 -11.28
CA ILE A 210 2.33 -4.47 -10.31
C ILE A 210 2.33 -2.94 -10.26
N THR A 211 1.14 -2.37 -10.22
CA THR A 211 0.92 -0.95 -9.96
C THR A 211 0.23 -0.81 -8.61
N LEU A 212 0.95 -0.29 -7.62
CA LEU A 212 0.43 -0.07 -6.28
C LEU A 212 -0.34 1.26 -6.25
N PRO A 213 -1.60 1.30 -5.77
CA PRO A 213 -2.34 2.54 -5.69
C PRO A 213 -1.71 3.48 -4.65
N ASN A 214 -1.79 4.79 -4.87
CA ASN A 214 -1.26 5.81 -3.96
C ASN A 214 -1.87 5.79 -2.54
N THR A 215 -2.92 4.99 -2.32
CA THR A 215 -3.49 4.74 -0.99
C THR A 215 -2.61 3.82 -0.15
N VAL A 216 -1.74 3.00 -0.76
CA VAL A 216 -0.83 2.10 -0.05
C VAL A 216 0.23 2.92 0.65
N LYS A 217 0.24 2.84 1.98
CA LYS A 217 1.17 3.58 2.84
C LYS A 217 2.32 2.70 3.33
N ASP A 218 2.07 1.41 3.48
CA ASP A 218 3.01 0.45 4.06
C ASP A 218 3.03 -0.86 3.26
N LEU A 219 4.24 -1.34 3.02
CA LEU A 219 4.59 -2.57 2.31
C LEU A 219 5.51 -3.36 3.24
N GLN A 220 5.03 -4.46 3.81
CA GLN A 220 5.78 -5.19 4.82
C GLN A 220 6.76 -6.23 4.22
N THR A 221 7.58 -6.79 5.11
CA THR A 221 8.64 -7.75 4.81
C THR A 221 8.16 -8.89 3.92
N TYR A 222 8.93 -9.26 2.89
CA TYR A 222 8.61 -10.34 1.95
C TYR A 222 7.34 -10.16 1.10
N ALA A 223 6.67 -9.01 1.09
CA ALA A 223 5.36 -8.90 0.43
C ALA A 223 5.34 -9.34 -1.06
N PHE A 224 6.47 -9.19 -1.77
CA PHE A 224 6.65 -9.64 -3.16
C PHE A 224 7.88 -10.53 -3.35
N SER A 225 8.36 -11.21 -2.30
CA SER A 225 9.52 -12.10 -2.43
C SER A 225 9.22 -13.28 -3.35
N GLU A 226 10.23 -13.82 -4.03
CA GLU A 226 10.14 -14.96 -4.94
C GLU A 226 9.13 -14.79 -6.10
N CYS A 227 8.70 -13.56 -6.41
CA CYS A 227 7.93 -13.24 -7.60
C CYS A 227 8.82 -13.31 -8.85
N LYS A 228 9.26 -14.51 -9.23
CA LYS A 228 10.33 -14.74 -10.22
C LYS A 228 10.08 -14.14 -11.60
N LYS A 229 8.81 -13.91 -11.96
CA LYS A 229 8.37 -13.31 -13.23
C LYS A 229 8.18 -11.80 -13.16
N LEU A 230 8.31 -11.18 -11.98
CA LEU A 230 8.09 -9.75 -11.79
C LEU A 230 9.20 -8.97 -12.50
N THR A 231 8.80 -8.09 -13.42
CA THR A 231 9.71 -7.25 -14.21
C THR A 231 9.60 -5.78 -13.83
N THR A 232 8.39 -5.32 -13.49
CA THR A 232 8.08 -3.89 -13.31
C THR A 232 7.25 -3.66 -12.06
N VAL A 233 7.68 -2.71 -11.23
CA VAL A 233 6.95 -2.27 -10.02
C VAL A 233 6.75 -0.77 -10.10
N LYS A 234 5.50 -0.31 -10.00
CA LYS A 234 5.18 1.11 -9.79
C LYS A 234 4.80 1.33 -8.33
N PHE A 235 5.70 1.96 -7.59
CA PHE A 235 5.50 2.31 -6.18
C PHE A 235 4.42 3.40 -6.00
N PRO A 236 3.74 3.43 -4.85
CA PRO A 236 2.85 4.53 -4.50
C PRO A 236 3.66 5.81 -4.25
N VAL A 237 3.06 6.95 -4.55
CA VAL A 237 3.66 8.26 -4.23
C VAL A 237 3.85 8.39 -2.72
N GLY A 238 5.06 8.75 -2.30
CA GLY A 238 5.35 9.05 -0.89
C GLY A 238 5.87 7.88 -0.07
N ILE A 239 6.10 6.70 -0.67
CA ILE A 239 6.70 5.56 0.04
C ILE A 239 8.06 5.98 0.65
N LYS A 240 8.26 5.66 1.93
CA LYS A 240 9.45 6.08 2.70
C LYS A 240 10.49 4.98 2.84
N LYS A 241 10.08 3.72 2.77
CA LYS A 241 10.93 2.58 2.98
C LYS A 241 10.63 1.50 1.97
N ILE A 242 11.69 0.91 1.41
CA ILE A 242 11.63 -0.39 0.75
C ILE A 242 11.94 -1.41 1.84
N SER A 243 10.97 -2.23 2.21
CA SER A 243 11.09 -3.13 3.36
C SER A 243 12.07 -4.28 3.13
N GLU A 244 12.44 -4.92 4.23
CA GLU A 244 13.29 -6.11 4.23
C GLU A 244 12.71 -7.22 3.35
N ASN A 245 13.56 -7.84 2.54
CA ASN A 245 13.25 -8.91 1.59
C ASN A 245 12.07 -8.62 0.63
N LEU A 246 11.68 -7.35 0.42
CA LEU A 246 10.46 -6.99 -0.29
C LEU A 246 10.39 -7.61 -1.70
N PHE A 247 11.51 -7.63 -2.42
CA PHE A 247 11.67 -8.23 -3.75
C PHE A 247 12.80 -9.27 -3.78
N GLU A 248 13.12 -9.89 -2.64
CA GLU A 248 14.11 -10.99 -2.63
C GLU A 248 13.71 -12.05 -3.65
N GLY A 249 14.67 -12.57 -4.43
CA GLY A 249 14.43 -13.65 -5.39
C GLY A 249 13.56 -13.26 -6.59
N CYS A 250 13.30 -11.96 -6.81
CA CYS A 250 12.61 -11.50 -8.02
C CYS A 250 13.55 -11.54 -9.23
N GLU A 251 13.73 -12.74 -9.80
CA GLU A 251 14.76 -13.02 -10.82
C GLU A 251 14.60 -12.23 -12.13
N SER A 252 13.40 -11.71 -12.43
CA SER A 252 13.09 -11.02 -13.70
C SER A 252 13.20 -9.49 -13.66
N ILE A 253 13.41 -8.87 -12.49
CA ILE A 253 13.59 -7.41 -12.42
C ILE A 253 14.92 -7.06 -13.08
N THR A 254 14.88 -6.16 -14.07
CA THR A 254 16.07 -5.76 -14.85
C THR A 254 16.66 -4.43 -14.41
N SER A 255 15.80 -3.50 -13.97
CA SER A 255 16.20 -2.18 -13.50
C SER A 255 15.29 -1.71 -12.39
N VAL A 256 15.85 -0.91 -11.47
CA VAL A 256 15.11 -0.29 -10.37
C VAL A 256 15.44 1.19 -10.34
N VAL A 257 14.41 2.03 -10.35
CA VAL A 257 14.51 3.44 -10.00
C VAL A 257 13.84 3.61 -8.64
N VAL A 258 14.65 3.79 -7.59
CA VAL A 258 14.14 3.95 -6.23
C VAL A 258 13.48 5.34 -6.12
N PRO A 259 12.21 5.44 -5.65
CA PRO A 259 11.51 6.73 -5.56
C PRO A 259 12.25 7.73 -4.67
N SER A 260 12.22 9.02 -5.04
CA SER A 260 12.93 10.10 -4.32
C SER A 260 12.49 10.31 -2.87
N THR A 261 11.35 9.75 -2.47
CA THR A 261 10.85 9.82 -1.10
C THR A 261 11.38 8.73 -0.19
N VAL A 262 12.06 7.71 -0.74
CA VAL A 262 12.61 6.59 0.01
C VAL A 262 13.88 7.04 0.75
N THR A 263 13.88 6.84 2.06
CA THR A 263 15.02 7.14 2.94
C THR A 263 15.75 5.88 3.41
N GLU A 264 15.13 4.71 3.28
CA GLU A 264 15.71 3.42 3.70
C GLU A 264 15.38 2.29 2.74
N ILE A 265 16.40 1.49 2.40
CA ILE A 265 16.28 0.18 1.75
C ILE A 265 16.61 -0.88 2.79
N GLY A 266 15.68 -1.77 3.08
CA GLY A 266 15.84 -2.82 4.08
C GLY A 266 16.79 -3.93 3.65
N SER A 267 17.14 -4.79 4.61
CA SER A 267 18.01 -5.94 4.37
C SER A 267 17.44 -6.86 3.30
N SER A 268 18.30 -7.38 2.42
CA SER A 268 17.97 -8.29 1.33
C SER A 268 16.84 -7.85 0.39
N ALA A 269 16.48 -6.56 0.37
CA ALA A 269 15.31 -6.04 -0.35
C ALA A 269 15.26 -6.43 -1.84
N TYR A 270 16.42 -6.53 -2.49
CA TYR A 270 16.61 -6.96 -3.89
C TYR A 270 17.62 -8.11 -4.01
N SER A 271 17.88 -8.83 -2.91
CA SER A 271 18.81 -9.95 -2.90
C SER A 271 18.36 -11.03 -3.91
N GLY A 272 19.28 -11.54 -4.71
CA GLY A 272 18.97 -12.59 -5.68
C GLY A 272 18.13 -12.15 -6.88
N CYS A 273 17.97 -10.83 -7.13
CA CYS A 273 17.42 -10.33 -8.40
C CYS A 273 18.40 -10.58 -9.54
N LYS A 274 18.41 -11.81 -10.09
CA LYS A 274 19.42 -12.33 -11.03
C LYS A 274 19.57 -11.57 -12.35
N ARG A 275 18.60 -10.71 -12.72
CA ARG A 275 18.65 -9.89 -13.93
C ARG A 275 18.81 -8.39 -13.67
N LEU A 276 18.91 -7.97 -12.40
CA LEU A 276 18.99 -6.57 -12.01
C LEU A 276 20.37 -5.99 -12.36
N SER A 277 20.46 -5.31 -13.51
CA SER A 277 21.72 -4.79 -14.05
C SER A 277 21.91 -3.29 -13.80
N SER A 278 20.83 -2.56 -13.50
CA SER A 278 20.82 -1.10 -13.31
C SER A 278 19.99 -0.70 -12.10
N VAL A 279 20.59 0.08 -11.20
CA VAL A 279 19.90 0.66 -10.04
C VAL A 279 20.18 2.15 -9.98
N THR A 280 19.12 2.95 -9.88
CA THR A 280 19.19 4.38 -9.60
C THR A 280 18.73 4.63 -8.17
N LEU A 281 19.64 5.11 -7.33
CA LEU A 281 19.38 5.49 -5.95
C LEU A 281 19.12 7.00 -5.87
N PRO A 282 18.12 7.48 -5.09
CA PRO A 282 17.81 8.89 -5.00
C PRO A 282 18.71 9.62 -3.99
N GLU A 283 18.95 10.90 -4.25
CA GLU A 283 19.37 11.83 -3.18
C GLU A 283 18.29 11.89 -2.10
N GLY A 284 18.69 11.85 -0.84
CA GLY A 284 17.79 11.71 0.32
C GLY A 284 17.72 10.28 0.87
N LEU A 285 18.27 9.28 0.17
CA LEU A 285 18.47 7.95 0.73
C LEU A 285 19.51 8.00 1.84
N LEU A 286 19.19 7.45 3.02
CA LEU A 286 20.02 7.50 4.22
C LEU A 286 20.66 6.14 4.53
N LYS A 287 19.90 5.05 4.39
CA LYS A 287 20.31 3.71 4.82
C LYS A 287 20.05 2.64 3.76
N ILE A 288 21.03 1.75 3.59
CA ILE A 288 20.95 0.54 2.76
C ILE A 288 21.28 -0.65 3.66
N GLY A 289 20.34 -1.58 3.83
CA GLY A 289 20.47 -2.70 4.76
C GLY A 289 21.38 -3.83 4.26
N ASP A 290 21.59 -4.82 5.13
CA ASP A 290 22.46 -5.96 4.89
C ASP A 290 21.99 -6.76 3.67
N GLY A 291 22.91 -7.09 2.77
CA GLY A 291 22.60 -7.88 1.58
C GLY A 291 21.58 -7.26 0.63
N ALA A 292 21.24 -5.97 0.75
CA ALA A 292 20.15 -5.32 0.02
C ALA A 292 20.15 -5.60 -1.50
N PHE A 293 21.32 -5.62 -2.13
CA PHE A 293 21.51 -5.94 -3.55
C PHE A 293 22.44 -7.14 -3.76
N MET A 294 22.61 -7.99 -2.75
CA MET A 294 23.47 -9.18 -2.83
C MET A 294 23.05 -10.10 -3.99
N ARG A 295 24.04 -10.69 -4.67
CA ARG A 295 23.84 -11.62 -5.80
C ARG A 295 23.06 -11.01 -6.98
N THR A 296 23.21 -9.70 -7.20
CA THR A 296 22.68 -9.01 -8.39
C THR A 296 23.79 -8.77 -9.44
N PRO A 297 23.47 -8.76 -10.76
CA PRO A 297 24.45 -8.52 -11.82
C PRO A 297 24.70 -7.03 -12.10
N ILE A 298 24.51 -6.14 -11.12
CA ILE A 298 24.77 -4.70 -11.26
C ILE A 298 26.25 -4.50 -11.61
N THR A 299 26.51 -3.63 -12.59
CA THR A 299 27.88 -3.37 -13.09
C THR A 299 28.46 -2.05 -12.60
N LYS A 300 27.59 -1.03 -12.49
CA LYS A 300 27.96 0.32 -12.05
C LYS A 300 26.98 0.79 -10.98
N LEU A 301 27.51 1.52 -10.01
CA LEU A 301 26.72 2.04 -8.91
C LEU A 301 27.19 3.44 -8.52
N VAL A 302 26.24 4.33 -8.30
CA VAL A 302 26.50 5.65 -7.70
C VAL A 302 25.76 5.68 -6.38
N ILE A 303 26.50 5.72 -5.27
CA ILE A 303 25.94 5.88 -3.94
C ILE A 303 25.70 7.39 -3.70
N PRO A 304 24.46 7.82 -3.42
CA PRO A 304 24.14 9.22 -3.14
C PRO A 304 24.90 9.78 -1.94
N SER A 305 25.19 11.08 -1.98
CA SER A 305 25.95 11.77 -0.92
C SER A 305 25.28 11.69 0.46
N THR A 306 23.95 11.54 0.47
CA THR A 306 23.12 11.47 1.67
C THR A 306 23.18 10.13 2.39
N VAL A 307 23.71 9.08 1.77
CA VAL A 307 23.77 7.75 2.40
C VAL A 307 24.76 7.81 3.56
N VAL A 308 24.28 7.49 4.77
CA VAL A 308 25.06 7.49 6.01
C VAL A 308 25.39 6.08 6.50
N GLU A 309 24.64 5.08 6.07
CA GLU A 309 24.78 3.70 6.52
C GLU A 309 24.57 2.71 5.36
N MET A 310 25.49 1.74 5.24
CA MET A 310 25.39 0.61 4.33
C MET A 310 25.71 -0.67 5.11
N GLY A 311 24.83 -1.67 5.00
CA GLY A 311 24.95 -2.93 5.71
C GLY A 311 25.95 -3.91 5.11
N THR A 312 26.22 -4.97 5.85
CA THR A 312 27.14 -6.05 5.44
C THR A 312 26.60 -6.72 4.18
N TRP A 313 27.49 -6.92 3.21
CA TRP A 313 27.24 -7.51 1.89
C TRP A 313 26.15 -6.81 1.08
N ALA A 314 25.78 -5.57 1.42
CA ALA A 314 24.75 -4.80 0.72
C ALA A 314 24.96 -4.81 -0.80
N PHE A 315 26.22 -4.83 -1.25
CA PHE A 315 26.62 -4.86 -2.65
C PHE A 315 27.58 -6.00 -2.98
N PHE A 316 27.40 -7.18 -2.36
CA PHE A 316 28.10 -8.39 -2.79
C PHE A 316 27.58 -8.87 -4.17
N CYS A 317 28.08 -8.22 -5.21
CA CYS A 317 27.59 -8.29 -6.58
C CYS A 317 28.71 -8.83 -7.50
N PRO A 318 28.53 -10.01 -8.13
CA PRO A 318 29.62 -10.66 -8.87
C PRO A 318 30.08 -9.92 -10.13
N LYS A 319 29.27 -8.98 -10.65
CA LYS A 319 29.56 -8.22 -11.88
C LYS A 319 29.88 -6.74 -11.65
N LEU A 320 29.98 -6.31 -10.38
CA LEU A 320 30.22 -4.92 -10.05
C LEU A 320 31.67 -4.55 -10.38
N THR A 321 31.86 -3.55 -11.24
CA THR A 321 33.19 -3.11 -11.71
C THR A 321 33.47 -1.64 -11.45
N SER A 322 32.45 -0.83 -11.12
CA SER A 322 32.60 0.60 -10.88
C SER A 322 31.64 1.06 -9.79
N VAL A 323 32.15 1.76 -8.79
CA VAL A 323 31.34 2.37 -7.72
C VAL A 323 31.80 3.80 -7.49
N THR A 324 30.86 4.74 -7.39
CA THR A 324 31.09 6.08 -6.86
C THR A 324 30.56 6.14 -5.44
N LEU A 325 31.41 6.54 -4.49
CA LEU A 325 31.11 6.57 -3.06
C LEU A 325 31.15 8.01 -2.51
N PRO A 326 30.31 8.34 -1.53
CA PRO A 326 30.48 9.53 -0.71
C PRO A 326 31.81 9.46 0.06
N ALA A 327 32.46 10.62 0.24
CA ALA A 327 33.78 10.73 0.90
C ALA A 327 33.85 10.08 2.30
N ARG A 328 32.71 9.92 2.98
CA ARG A 328 32.60 9.29 4.29
C ARG A 328 32.87 7.78 4.30
N PHE A 329 32.75 7.11 3.15
CA PHE A 329 33.04 5.68 3.01
C PHE A 329 34.46 5.51 2.47
N ASN A 330 35.45 5.71 3.34
CA ASN A 330 36.88 5.64 3.01
C ASN A 330 37.64 4.57 3.82
N ASP A 331 37.00 3.92 4.80
CA ASP A 331 37.60 2.84 5.58
C ASP A 331 37.60 1.52 4.76
N PRO A 332 38.78 0.95 4.46
CA PRO A 332 38.89 -0.29 3.70
C PRO A 332 38.17 -1.49 4.33
N MET A 333 38.14 -1.60 5.67
CA MET A 333 37.49 -2.72 6.35
C MET A 333 35.98 -2.65 6.17
N VAL A 334 35.41 -1.45 6.31
CA VAL A 334 33.98 -1.20 6.05
C VAL A 334 33.63 -1.50 4.58
N LEU A 335 34.52 -1.16 3.64
CA LEU A 335 34.30 -1.45 2.22
C LEU A 335 34.36 -2.96 1.90
N VAL A 336 35.23 -3.71 2.58
CA VAL A 336 35.24 -5.18 2.47
C VAL A 336 33.92 -5.77 2.97
N ASP A 337 33.40 -5.29 4.09
CA ASP A 337 32.11 -5.79 4.61
C ASP A 337 30.96 -5.48 3.65
N ILE A 338 30.90 -4.29 3.06
CA ILE A 338 29.80 -3.87 2.17
C ILE A 338 29.83 -4.62 0.82
N PHE A 339 31.01 -4.81 0.23
CA PHE A 339 31.18 -5.29 -1.14
C PHE A 339 31.71 -6.74 -1.25
N ASP A 340 32.20 -7.34 -0.16
CA ASP A 340 32.87 -8.66 -0.09
C ASP A 340 33.96 -8.83 -1.18
N ASN A 341 34.16 -10.01 -1.79
CA ASN A 341 35.25 -10.32 -2.73
C ASN A 341 35.27 -9.46 -4.00
N SER A 342 34.24 -8.64 -4.23
CA SER A 342 34.30 -7.59 -5.25
C SER A 342 35.18 -6.41 -4.81
N ALA A 343 35.35 -6.17 -3.50
CA ALA A 343 36.19 -5.13 -2.93
C ALA A 343 37.65 -5.23 -3.37
N SER A 344 38.23 -6.44 -3.42
CA SER A 344 39.61 -6.62 -3.89
C SER A 344 39.78 -6.28 -5.38
N LYS A 345 38.75 -6.55 -6.20
CA LYS A 345 38.71 -6.18 -7.63
C LYS A 345 38.39 -4.70 -7.86
N LEU A 346 37.54 -4.12 -7.03
CA LEU A 346 37.07 -2.73 -7.13
C LEU A 346 38.09 -1.74 -6.57
N PHE A 347 38.75 -2.12 -5.47
CA PHE A 347 39.62 -1.23 -4.69
C PHE A 347 41.09 -1.66 -4.70
N GLY A 348 41.43 -2.78 -5.37
CA GLY A 348 42.82 -3.17 -5.62
C GLY A 348 43.64 -3.40 -4.35
N THR A 349 43.19 -4.28 -3.45
CA THR A 349 43.90 -4.50 -2.17
C THR A 349 44.70 -5.80 -2.17
N SER A 350 45.97 -5.73 -2.56
CA SER A 350 47.00 -6.17 -1.61
C SER A 350 47.12 -5.06 -0.55
N GLN A 351 47.43 -5.38 0.69
CA GLN A 351 47.38 -4.48 1.87
C GLN A 351 48.21 -3.17 1.78
N ALA A 352 48.77 -2.79 0.63
CA ALA A 352 49.68 -1.65 0.48
C ALA A 352 49.25 -0.54 -0.52
N THR A 353 48.12 -0.63 -1.25
CA THR A 353 47.85 0.33 -2.33
C THR A 353 46.40 0.84 -2.40
N LEU A 354 45.95 1.58 -1.40
CA LEU A 354 44.60 2.17 -1.34
C LEU A 354 44.52 3.64 -1.80
N LEU A 355 45.40 4.10 -2.70
CA LEU A 355 45.48 5.53 -3.06
C LEU A 355 45.40 5.89 -4.55
N GLN A 356 45.16 4.98 -5.49
CA GLN A 356 45.25 5.33 -6.92
C GLN A 356 44.01 5.11 -7.80
N GLY A 357 42.85 4.74 -7.23
CA GLY A 357 41.65 4.44 -8.01
C GLY A 357 40.43 5.35 -7.82
N PHE A 358 40.52 6.42 -7.02
CA PHE A 358 39.32 7.14 -6.60
C PHE A 358 39.07 8.45 -7.35
N THR A 359 37.89 8.58 -7.94
CA THR A 359 37.20 9.87 -8.06
C THR A 359 36.19 9.97 -6.92
N PHE A 360 36.62 10.56 -5.80
CA PHE A 360 35.71 11.11 -4.80
C PHE A 360 35.08 12.38 -5.39
N LYS A 361 33.76 12.55 -5.24
CA LYS A 361 33.07 13.80 -5.59
C LYS A 361 33.08 14.78 -4.45
#